data_AF-A0A7S4F8J9-F1
#
_entry.id   AF-A0A7S4F8J9-F1
#
_cell.length_a   1.000
_cell.length_b   1.000
_cell.length_c   1.000
_cell.angle_alpha   90.00
_cell.angle_beta   90.00
_cell.angle_gamma   90.00
#
_symmetry.space_group_name_H-M   'P 1'
#
loop_
_entity.id
_entity.type
_entity.pdbx_description
1 polymer ?
#
loop_
_entity_poly.entity_id
_entity_poly.type
_entity_poly.pdbx_seq_one_letter_code
_entity_poly.pdbx_strand_id
1 'polypeptide(L)'
;MDQLGFHLFLSHVWQSGQDQVALIKRQLQLCLPGTRIFLDVDDLLDISELEAYVKSSAVVLIFLSKGYFVSRNCLREAGSSEKENKPIVLVHEADLSKGGITLEDSRAECPEKLRSYVFKDRNIIRWHRIADFQKLSLKLIADGMLRGSSAYAHVPFDPLAKWLVFPGETSIEKLRLDPPLALQYSSFNPGARELAQELKARLAGLKLMNVRDTPIAHTPSGDLRRSNSGESVTSIGPLMLYLNNVTFLGEEGAQLAQTVRAARAQGTRIVLFHENDEAFGGGPFSWHFTTTPSDLISDGIFSDIAVEFFTMPHREVSLALAAQALIAQSASSQKRNWGTALVRLLMVRKAPALSSRASSPPPRASTSSSRPLQAPQSLDSL
;
A
#
# COMPACT_ATOMS: atom_id res chain seq x y z
N MET A 1 -35.70 8.62 21.62
CA MET A 1 -34.47 8.75 20.83
C MET A 1 -33.71 7.46 21.03
N ASP A 2 -33.58 6.62 20.00
CA ASP A 2 -32.80 5.38 20.14
C ASP A 2 -31.35 5.77 20.47
N GLN A 3 -30.86 5.29 21.61
CA GLN A 3 -29.58 5.71 22.16
C GLN A 3 -28.47 5.05 21.34
N LEU A 4 -27.77 5.84 20.52
CA LEU A 4 -26.66 5.35 19.69
C LEU A 4 -25.66 4.55 20.56
N GLY A 5 -25.49 3.27 20.21
CA GLY A 5 -24.60 2.33 20.89
C GLY A 5 -23.16 2.47 20.41
N PHE A 6 -22.96 2.78 19.13
CA PHE A 6 -21.65 2.84 18.49
C PHE A 6 -21.55 4.02 17.51
N HIS A 7 -20.34 4.54 17.35
CA HIS A 7 -20.04 5.57 16.35
C HIS A 7 -19.82 4.97 14.97
N LEU A 8 -19.27 3.75 14.93
CA LEU A 8 -18.93 3.03 13.71
C LEU A 8 -19.21 1.52 13.87
N PHE A 9 -19.90 0.95 12.89
CA PHE A 9 -20.01 -0.50 12.68
C PHE A 9 -18.98 -0.93 11.64
N LEU A 10 -18.18 -1.96 11.90
CA LEU A 10 -17.24 -2.52 10.93
C LEU A 10 -17.84 -3.76 10.25
N SER A 11 -18.19 -3.65 8.97
CA SER A 11 -18.66 -4.76 8.13
C SER A 11 -17.56 -5.22 7.18
N HIS A 12 -17.27 -6.52 7.17
CA HIS A 12 -16.18 -7.14 6.40
C HIS A 12 -16.39 -8.64 6.20
N VAL A 13 -15.62 -9.23 5.29
CA VAL A 13 -15.51 -10.69 5.17
C VAL A 13 -14.43 -11.21 6.13
N TRP A 14 -14.79 -12.15 7.00
CA TRP A 14 -13.84 -12.80 7.94
C TRP A 14 -12.61 -13.41 7.24
N GLN A 15 -12.80 -13.98 6.04
CA GLN A 15 -11.72 -14.65 5.31
C GLN A 15 -10.64 -13.71 4.76
N SER A 16 -10.92 -12.41 4.59
CA SER A 16 -10.03 -11.48 3.86
C SER A 16 -9.85 -10.09 4.51
N GLY A 17 -10.81 -9.62 5.30
CA GLY A 17 -10.75 -8.30 5.97
C GLY A 17 -10.43 -8.31 7.47
N GLN A 18 -10.53 -9.48 8.14
CA GLN A 18 -10.55 -9.58 9.60
C GLN A 18 -9.39 -8.89 10.33
N ASP A 19 -8.16 -9.11 9.84
CA ASP A 19 -6.96 -8.55 10.44
C ASP A 19 -6.86 -7.03 10.26
N GLN A 20 -7.36 -6.53 9.13
CA GLN A 20 -7.35 -5.11 8.80
C GLN A 20 -8.47 -4.33 9.51
N VAL A 21 -9.69 -4.87 9.63
CA VAL A 21 -10.73 -4.20 10.45
C VAL A 21 -10.40 -4.20 11.94
N ALA A 22 -9.78 -5.26 12.45
CA ALA A 22 -9.26 -5.27 13.82
C ALA A 22 -8.12 -4.25 14.01
N LEU A 23 -7.29 -4.01 12.98
CA LEU A 23 -6.31 -2.92 12.99
C LEU A 23 -7.00 -1.54 12.97
N ILE A 24 -8.02 -1.36 12.11
CA ILE A 24 -8.81 -0.12 12.03
C ILE A 24 -9.45 0.22 13.38
N LYS A 25 -10.18 -0.72 14.01
CA LYS A 25 -10.78 -0.54 15.35
C LYS A 25 -9.75 -0.05 16.37
N ARG A 26 -8.65 -0.80 16.52
CA ARG A 26 -7.60 -0.49 17.51
C ARG A 26 -6.93 0.86 17.25
N GLN A 27 -6.57 1.18 16.01
CA GLN A 27 -5.91 2.45 15.69
C GLN A 27 -6.84 3.65 15.84
N LEU A 28 -8.11 3.54 15.43
CA LEU A 28 -9.10 4.59 15.65
C LEU A 28 -9.35 4.85 17.13
N GLN A 29 -9.44 3.80 17.97
CA GLN A 29 -9.64 3.97 19.41
C GLN A 29 -8.42 4.55 20.13
N LEU A 30 -7.20 4.34 19.60
CA LEU A 30 -5.99 5.01 20.08
C LEU A 30 -5.95 6.49 19.69
N CYS A 31 -6.32 6.84 18.45
CA CYS A 31 -6.31 8.22 17.96
C CYS A 31 -7.51 9.05 18.44
N LEU A 32 -8.65 8.42 18.71
CA LEU A 32 -9.90 9.04 19.16
C LEU A 32 -10.41 8.33 20.43
N PRO A 33 -9.81 8.60 21.61
CA PRO A 33 -10.27 8.03 22.87
C PRO A 33 -11.75 8.30 23.15
N GLY A 34 -12.46 7.30 23.67
CA GLY A 34 -13.91 7.36 23.91
C GLY A 34 -14.78 6.91 22.71
N THR A 35 -14.19 6.63 21.55
CA THR A 35 -14.94 6.05 20.43
C THR A 35 -15.33 4.59 20.71
N ARG A 36 -16.64 4.35 20.77
CA ARG A 36 -17.26 3.03 20.69
C ARG A 36 -17.35 2.61 19.21
N ILE A 37 -16.69 1.52 18.84
CA ILE A 37 -16.64 0.96 17.48
C ILE A 37 -17.01 -0.53 17.60
N PHE A 38 -18.02 -0.98 16.85
CA PHE A 38 -18.47 -2.36 16.82
C PHE A 38 -17.68 -3.18 15.80
N LEU A 39 -17.22 -4.35 16.21
CA LEU A 39 -16.63 -5.40 15.39
C LEU A 39 -17.15 -6.75 15.88
N ASP A 40 -17.70 -7.55 14.97
CA ASP A 40 -18.39 -8.80 15.30
C ASP A 40 -17.59 -9.79 16.17
N VAL A 41 -16.33 -10.10 15.85
CA VAL A 41 -15.51 -11.04 16.62
C VAL A 41 -15.20 -10.59 18.05
N ASP A 42 -15.32 -9.30 18.34
CA ASP A 42 -15.04 -8.73 19.66
C ASP A 42 -16.33 -8.51 20.48
N ASP A 43 -17.41 -8.09 19.80
CA ASP A 43 -18.57 -7.45 20.43
C ASP A 43 -19.91 -8.21 20.20
N LEU A 44 -19.96 -9.21 19.31
CA LEU A 44 -21.20 -9.94 18.97
C LEU A 44 -21.48 -11.08 19.95
N LEU A 45 -22.60 -10.98 20.67
CA LEU A 45 -23.08 -12.06 21.56
C LEU A 45 -23.99 -13.07 20.83
N ASP A 46 -24.80 -12.61 19.87
CA ASP A 46 -25.61 -13.46 18.99
C ASP A 46 -25.67 -12.89 17.56
N ILE A 47 -25.45 -13.75 16.56
CA ILE A 47 -25.52 -13.46 15.12
C ILE A 47 -26.94 -13.17 14.60
N SER A 48 -27.96 -13.42 15.43
CA SER A 48 -29.34 -12.99 15.17
C SER A 48 -29.56 -11.48 15.37
N GLU A 49 -28.70 -10.80 16.15
CA GLU A 49 -28.85 -9.39 16.53
C GLU A 49 -28.10 -8.41 15.62
N LEU A 50 -27.45 -8.90 14.55
CA LEU A 50 -26.56 -8.13 13.67
C LEU A 50 -27.20 -6.84 13.13
N GLU A 51 -28.47 -6.91 12.71
CA GLU A 51 -29.28 -5.77 12.27
C GLU A 51 -29.55 -4.75 13.38
N ALA A 52 -29.65 -5.18 14.65
CA ALA A 52 -29.82 -4.27 15.79
C ALA A 52 -28.52 -3.49 16.08
N TYR A 53 -27.36 -4.13 15.95
CA TYR A 53 -26.07 -3.45 16.06
C TYR A 53 -25.87 -2.42 14.95
N VAL A 54 -26.21 -2.74 13.69
CA VAL A 54 -26.23 -1.78 12.57
C VAL A 54 -27.17 -0.62 12.89
N LYS A 55 -28.41 -0.88 13.33
CA LYS A 55 -29.36 0.15 13.72
C LYS A 55 -28.84 1.05 14.84
N SER A 56 -28.17 0.48 15.84
CA SER A 56 -27.59 1.22 16.98
C SER A 56 -26.35 2.05 16.64
N SER A 57 -25.79 1.89 15.44
CA SER A 57 -24.55 2.54 15.01
C SER A 57 -24.82 3.85 14.26
N ALA A 58 -23.98 4.86 14.43
CA ALA A 58 -24.11 6.14 13.72
C ALA A 58 -23.69 6.01 12.24
N VAL A 59 -22.61 5.28 11.97
CA VAL A 59 -21.99 5.11 10.65
C VAL A 59 -21.68 3.62 10.41
N VAL A 60 -21.74 3.16 9.16
CA VAL A 60 -21.31 1.82 8.76
C VAL A 60 -20.05 1.94 7.89
N LEU A 61 -18.96 1.29 8.30
CA LEU A 61 -17.82 1.04 7.45
C LEU A 61 -18.06 -0.25 6.68
N ILE A 62 -17.92 -0.18 5.35
CA ILE A 62 -17.90 -1.36 4.49
C ILE A 62 -16.45 -1.57 4.04
N PHE A 63 -15.84 -2.68 4.45
CA PHE A 63 -14.51 -3.08 4.00
C PHE A 63 -14.65 -4.03 2.80
N LEU A 64 -14.56 -3.44 1.60
CA LEU A 64 -14.59 -4.17 0.34
C LEU A 64 -13.30 -4.98 0.17
N SER A 65 -13.43 -6.27 0.43
CA SER A 65 -12.49 -7.31 0.05
C SER A 65 -13.20 -8.37 -0.79
N LYS A 66 -12.43 -9.24 -1.44
CA LYS A 66 -12.93 -10.34 -2.27
C LYS A 66 -13.97 -11.18 -1.51
N GLY A 67 -15.14 -11.36 -2.13
CA GLY A 67 -16.26 -12.12 -1.57
C GLY A 67 -17.21 -11.32 -0.67
N TYR A 68 -17.04 -10.00 -0.53
CA TYR A 68 -17.90 -9.17 0.33
C TYR A 68 -19.38 -9.29 -0.04
N PHE A 69 -19.73 -9.13 -1.32
CA PHE A 69 -21.12 -9.25 -1.76
C PHE A 69 -21.57 -10.69 -2.01
N VAL A 70 -20.68 -11.68 -1.85
CA VAL A 70 -21.01 -13.11 -1.83
C VAL A 70 -21.39 -13.58 -0.42
N SER A 71 -20.85 -12.92 0.62
CA SER A 71 -21.13 -13.23 2.02
C SER A 71 -22.57 -12.86 2.42
N ARG A 72 -23.35 -13.86 2.86
CA ARG A 72 -24.72 -13.64 3.34
C ARG A 72 -24.82 -12.68 4.53
N ASN A 73 -23.83 -12.68 5.42
CA ASN A 73 -23.81 -11.79 6.58
C ASN A 73 -23.54 -10.34 6.15
N CYS A 74 -22.52 -10.11 5.31
CA CYS A 74 -22.22 -8.78 4.79
C CYS A 74 -23.37 -8.20 3.94
N LEU A 75 -24.11 -9.06 3.22
CA LEU A 75 -25.35 -8.66 2.53
C LEU A 75 -26.51 -8.30 3.49
N ARG A 76 -26.63 -8.97 4.65
CA ARG A 76 -27.60 -8.58 5.71
C ARG A 76 -27.23 -7.22 6.27
N GLU A 77 -25.96 -7.00 6.60
CA GLU A 77 -25.43 -5.74 7.14
C GLU A 77 -25.62 -4.58 6.15
N ALA A 78 -25.21 -4.76 4.89
CA ALA A 78 -25.39 -3.75 3.85
C ALA A 78 -26.88 -3.44 3.57
N GLY A 79 -27.75 -4.46 3.58
CA GLY A 79 -29.19 -4.28 3.43
C GLY A 79 -29.90 -3.70 4.66
N SER A 80 -29.36 -3.90 5.87
CA SER A 80 -29.84 -3.23 7.09
C SER A 80 -29.40 -1.77 7.12
N SER A 81 -28.15 -1.52 6.74
CA SER A 81 -27.59 -0.19 6.54
C SER A 81 -28.44 0.64 5.57
N GLU A 82 -28.83 0.06 4.42
CA GLU A 82 -29.72 0.69 3.43
C GLU A 82 -31.09 1.06 4.01
N LYS A 83 -31.77 0.11 4.69
CA LYS A 83 -33.09 0.33 5.30
C LYS A 83 -33.09 1.43 6.37
N GLU A 84 -32.02 1.50 7.16
CA GLU A 84 -31.83 2.50 8.20
C GLU A 84 -31.16 3.80 7.66
N ASN A 85 -30.92 3.88 6.35
CA ASN A 85 -30.27 4.99 5.64
C ASN A 85 -28.97 5.48 6.32
N LYS A 86 -28.08 4.55 6.68
CA LYS A 86 -26.84 4.88 7.41
C LYS A 86 -25.81 5.56 6.49
N PRO A 87 -25.03 6.54 6.99
CA PRO A 87 -23.82 6.97 6.30
C PRO A 87 -22.86 5.79 6.10
N ILE A 88 -22.35 5.60 4.88
CA ILE A 88 -21.32 4.61 4.56
C ILE A 88 -19.95 5.27 4.44
N VAL A 89 -18.97 4.71 5.14
CA VAL A 89 -17.54 4.86 4.87
C VAL A 89 -17.09 3.65 4.06
N LEU A 90 -16.76 3.85 2.79
CA LEU A 90 -16.40 2.75 1.88
C LEU A 90 -14.88 2.61 1.80
N VAL A 91 -14.36 1.50 2.30
CA VAL A 91 -12.92 1.18 2.34
C VAL A 91 -12.67 0.01 1.39
N HIS A 92 -11.57 0.03 0.64
CA HIS A 92 -11.28 -0.96 -0.40
C HIS A 92 -9.86 -1.52 -0.30
N GLU A 93 -9.74 -2.82 -0.08
CA GLU A 93 -8.46 -3.54 0.00
C GLU A 93 -7.72 -3.47 -1.35
N ALA A 94 -6.53 -2.85 -1.35
CA ALA A 94 -5.72 -2.69 -2.56
C ALA A 94 -4.84 -3.91 -2.86
N ASP A 95 -4.49 -4.71 -1.85
CA ASP A 95 -3.57 -5.84 -2.02
C ASP A 95 -4.31 -7.11 -2.50
N LEU A 96 -4.28 -7.36 -3.81
CA LEU A 96 -4.86 -8.54 -4.44
C LEU A 96 -4.37 -9.87 -3.82
N SER A 97 -3.13 -9.91 -3.29
CA SER A 97 -2.58 -11.11 -2.63
C SER A 97 -3.13 -11.35 -1.22
N LYS A 98 -3.81 -10.35 -0.65
CA LYS A 98 -4.43 -10.36 0.69
C LYS A 98 -5.95 -10.23 0.66
N GLY A 99 -6.56 -10.55 -0.49
CA GLY A 99 -8.01 -10.49 -0.65
C GLY A 99 -8.51 -9.16 -1.20
N GLY A 100 -7.66 -8.33 -1.78
CA GLY A 100 -8.08 -7.25 -2.66
C GLY A 100 -8.86 -7.76 -3.88
N ILE A 101 -9.59 -6.85 -4.49
CA ILE A 101 -10.45 -7.07 -5.67
C ILE A 101 -10.36 -5.81 -6.55
N THR A 102 -10.84 -5.83 -7.79
CA THR A 102 -11.03 -4.58 -8.55
C THR A 102 -12.34 -3.90 -8.13
N LEU A 103 -12.43 -2.58 -8.31
CA LEU A 103 -13.69 -1.86 -8.08
C LEU A 103 -14.77 -2.19 -9.12
N GLU A 104 -14.37 -2.71 -10.29
CA GLU A 104 -15.29 -3.21 -11.30
C GLU A 104 -15.91 -4.54 -10.86
N ASP A 105 -15.08 -5.53 -10.52
CA ASP A 105 -15.52 -6.83 -10.01
C ASP A 105 -16.36 -6.67 -8.74
N SER A 106 -15.95 -5.80 -7.80
CA SER A 106 -16.70 -5.54 -6.58
C SER A 106 -18.08 -4.94 -6.85
N ARG A 107 -18.23 -4.08 -7.87
CA ARG A 107 -19.53 -3.56 -8.32
C ARG A 107 -20.34 -4.63 -9.04
N ALA A 108 -19.70 -5.54 -9.78
CA ALA A 108 -20.36 -6.66 -10.44
C ALA A 108 -20.93 -7.67 -9.42
N GLU A 109 -20.15 -8.03 -8.38
CA GLU A 109 -20.61 -8.87 -7.26
C GLU A 109 -21.76 -8.21 -6.47
N CYS A 110 -21.78 -6.88 -6.35
CA CYS A 110 -22.80 -6.15 -5.59
C CYS A 110 -24.21 -6.33 -6.19
N PRO A 111 -25.22 -6.78 -5.41
CA PRO A 111 -26.61 -6.83 -5.85
C PRO A 111 -27.10 -5.48 -6.36
N GLU A 112 -27.84 -5.49 -7.47
CA GLU A 112 -28.28 -4.29 -8.18
C GLU A 112 -28.99 -3.28 -7.27
N LYS A 113 -29.91 -3.76 -6.41
CA LYS A 113 -30.63 -2.93 -5.43
C LYS A 113 -29.69 -2.12 -4.51
N LEU A 114 -28.60 -2.73 -4.02
CA LEU A 114 -27.65 -2.09 -3.10
C LEU A 114 -26.61 -1.24 -3.84
N ARG A 115 -26.40 -1.46 -5.15
CA ARG A 115 -25.26 -0.90 -5.90
C ARG A 115 -25.27 0.63 -5.90
N SER A 116 -26.44 1.25 -6.05
CA SER A 116 -26.61 2.70 -5.94
C SER A 116 -26.29 3.17 -4.52
N TYR A 117 -26.90 2.55 -3.51
CA TYR A 117 -26.70 2.92 -2.11
C TYR A 117 -25.23 2.84 -1.66
N VAL A 118 -24.50 1.78 -2.02
CA VAL A 118 -23.10 1.61 -1.62
C VAL A 118 -22.18 2.55 -2.40
N PHE A 119 -22.26 2.56 -3.74
CA PHE A 119 -21.21 3.15 -4.59
C PHE A 119 -21.51 4.55 -5.15
N LYS A 120 -22.77 4.99 -5.21
CA LYS A 120 -23.11 6.26 -5.85
C LYS A 120 -22.54 7.45 -5.06
N ASP A 121 -21.90 8.38 -5.77
CA ASP A 121 -21.32 9.62 -5.24
C ASP A 121 -20.40 9.42 -4.01
N ARG A 122 -19.81 8.21 -3.89
CA ARG A 122 -19.07 7.76 -2.71
C ARG A 122 -17.58 7.96 -2.89
N ASN A 123 -16.92 8.63 -1.93
CA ASN A 123 -15.47 8.58 -1.81
C ASN A 123 -15.04 7.16 -1.37
N ILE A 124 -14.12 6.55 -2.11
CA ILE A 124 -13.63 5.18 -1.85
C ILE A 124 -12.22 5.28 -1.27
N ILE A 125 -12.10 4.99 0.02
CA ILE A 125 -10.81 5.01 0.72
C ILE A 125 -10.04 3.75 0.34
N ARG A 126 -9.01 3.88 -0.49
CA ARG A 126 -8.06 2.78 -0.73
C ARG A 126 -7.34 2.42 0.57
N TRP A 127 -7.25 1.13 0.83
CA TRP A 127 -6.55 0.55 1.97
C TRP A 127 -5.28 -0.14 1.48
N HIS A 128 -4.14 0.49 1.74
CA HIS A 128 -2.83 -0.07 1.45
C HIS A 128 -2.28 -0.69 2.73
N ARG A 129 -1.74 -1.91 2.69
CA ARG A 129 -1.17 -2.60 3.87
C ARG A 129 0.24 -2.11 4.26
N ILE A 130 0.47 -0.80 4.16
CA ILE A 130 1.75 -0.12 4.42
C ILE A 130 1.50 1.02 5.40
N ALA A 131 2.22 1.03 6.53
CA ALA A 131 1.87 1.80 7.72
C ALA A 131 1.61 3.30 7.48
N ASP A 132 2.46 3.99 6.70
CA ASP A 132 2.30 5.42 6.44
C ASP A 132 1.07 5.76 5.60
N PHE A 133 0.71 4.89 4.65
CA PHE A 133 -0.52 5.02 3.86
C PHE A 133 -1.76 4.65 4.69
N GLN A 134 -1.65 3.68 5.60
CA GLN A 134 -2.72 3.35 6.56
C GLN A 134 -3.06 4.54 7.45
N LYS A 135 -2.09 5.36 7.88
CA LYS A 135 -2.38 6.58 8.68
C LYS A 135 -3.33 7.52 7.94
N LEU A 136 -3.14 7.75 6.63
CA LEU A 136 -4.06 8.56 5.83
C LEU A 136 -5.42 7.86 5.69
N SER A 137 -5.46 6.56 5.40
CA SER A 137 -6.73 5.83 5.32
C SER A 137 -7.52 5.87 6.63
N LEU A 138 -6.85 5.70 7.78
CA LEU A 138 -7.43 5.83 9.13
C LEU A 138 -7.95 7.23 9.40
N LYS A 139 -7.20 8.27 8.99
CA LYS A 139 -7.61 9.67 9.09
C LYS A 139 -8.87 9.95 8.26
N LEU A 140 -8.97 9.39 7.05
CA LEU A 140 -10.17 9.49 6.19
C LEU A 140 -11.35 8.65 6.71
N ILE A 141 -11.10 7.53 7.40
CA ILE A 141 -12.15 6.75 8.08
C ILE A 141 -12.69 7.52 9.29
N ALA A 142 -11.80 8.08 10.11
CA ALA A 142 -12.15 8.94 11.24
C ALA A 142 -12.98 10.16 10.80
N ASP A 143 -12.56 10.79 9.70
CA ASP A 143 -13.28 11.88 9.03
C ASP A 143 -14.73 11.51 8.70
N GLY A 144 -14.94 10.41 7.97
CA GLY A 144 -16.27 9.93 7.61
C GLY A 144 -17.12 9.50 8.82
N MET A 145 -16.50 8.86 9.82
CA MET A 145 -17.16 8.50 11.09
C MET A 145 -17.64 9.74 11.85
N LEU A 146 -16.79 10.77 11.98
CA LEU A 146 -17.13 11.98 12.73
C LEU A 146 -18.23 12.78 12.02
N ARG A 147 -18.15 12.97 10.70
CA ARG A 147 -19.18 13.66 9.91
C ARG A 147 -20.56 12.99 9.95
N GLY A 148 -20.61 11.68 10.19
CA GLY A 148 -21.86 10.95 10.41
C GLY A 148 -22.51 11.23 11.78
N SER A 149 -21.83 11.95 12.67
CA SER A 149 -22.43 12.50 13.89
C SER A 149 -22.88 13.95 13.70
N SER A 150 -23.98 14.34 14.36
CA SER A 150 -24.53 15.70 14.28
C SER A 150 -23.55 16.79 14.70
N ALA A 151 -22.57 16.48 15.56
CA ALA A 151 -21.55 17.41 16.02
C ALA A 151 -20.59 17.88 14.90
N TYR A 152 -20.28 17.03 13.91
CA TYR A 152 -19.33 17.35 12.83
C TYR A 152 -19.94 17.31 11.43
N ALA A 153 -21.25 17.08 11.29
CA ALA A 153 -21.96 17.09 10.01
C ALA A 153 -21.85 18.42 9.23
N HIS A 154 -21.52 19.52 9.92
CA HIS A 154 -21.31 20.85 9.31
C HIS A 154 -19.89 21.08 8.78
N VAL A 155 -18.93 20.20 9.09
CA VAL A 155 -17.54 20.33 8.64
C VAL A 155 -17.48 20.03 7.13
N PRO A 156 -16.87 20.88 6.29
CA PRO A 156 -16.81 20.67 4.85
C PRO A 156 -15.88 19.51 4.49
N PHE A 157 -16.23 18.74 3.44
CA PHE A 157 -15.39 17.62 2.98
C PHE A 157 -14.01 18.10 2.51
N ASP A 158 -12.97 17.38 2.93
CA ASP A 158 -11.58 17.60 2.54
C ASP A 158 -10.97 16.24 2.19
N PRO A 159 -10.44 16.03 0.96
CA PRO A 159 -9.87 14.76 0.53
C PRO A 159 -8.61 14.33 1.29
N LEU A 160 -8.03 15.21 2.12
CA LEU A 160 -6.92 14.92 3.02
C LEU A 160 -7.29 15.05 4.51
N ALA A 161 -8.54 15.42 4.80
CA ALA A 161 -9.08 15.68 6.14
C ALA A 161 -8.13 16.52 7.03
N LYS A 162 -7.58 17.63 6.51
CA LYS A 162 -6.53 18.45 7.17
C LYS A 162 -6.96 19.04 8.52
N TRP A 163 -8.26 19.09 8.80
CA TRP A 163 -8.82 19.49 10.10
C TRP A 163 -8.59 18.45 11.21
N LEU A 164 -8.36 17.18 10.86
CA LEU A 164 -7.85 16.15 11.76
C LEU A 164 -6.32 16.13 11.71
N VAL A 165 -5.68 15.81 12.83
CA VAL A 165 -4.23 15.59 12.93
C VAL A 165 -3.99 14.26 13.60
N PHE A 166 -3.34 13.33 12.90
CA PHE A 166 -3.00 12.02 13.45
C PHE A 166 -1.55 12.02 13.96
N PRO A 167 -1.26 11.50 15.17
CA PRO A 167 0.10 11.40 15.68
C PRO A 167 1.02 10.65 14.71
N GLY A 168 2.15 11.26 14.34
CA GLY A 168 3.10 10.67 13.40
C GLY A 168 2.63 10.62 11.94
N GLU A 169 1.63 11.43 11.55
CA GLU A 169 1.28 11.61 10.14
C GLU A 169 2.44 12.21 9.32
N THR A 170 2.62 11.69 8.11
CA THR A 170 3.70 12.08 7.20
C THR A 170 3.20 13.18 6.27
N SER A 171 3.86 14.34 6.25
CA SER A 171 3.49 15.48 5.37
C SER A 171 4.72 16.11 4.74
N ILE A 172 4.68 16.29 3.42
CA ILE A 172 5.74 16.94 2.63
C ILE A 172 5.86 18.44 2.95
N GLU A 173 4.78 19.09 3.40
CA GLU A 173 4.75 20.51 3.76
C GLU A 173 5.73 20.85 4.91
N LYS A 174 6.14 19.84 5.69
CA LYS A 174 7.08 19.96 6.82
C LYS A 174 8.53 19.65 6.41
N LEU A 175 8.80 19.33 5.15
CA LEU A 175 10.09 18.86 4.65
C LEU A 175 10.78 19.91 3.76
N ARG A 176 12.10 20.02 3.90
CA ARG A 176 12.96 20.89 3.07
C ARG A 176 14.34 20.28 2.92
N LEU A 177 14.99 20.56 1.80
CA LEU A 177 16.38 20.21 1.52
C LEU A 177 17.28 21.42 1.77
N ASP A 178 18.12 21.31 2.78
CA ASP A 178 19.14 22.30 3.13
C ASP A 178 20.46 21.56 3.44
N PRO A 179 21.52 21.72 2.62
CA PRO A 179 21.58 22.53 1.41
C PRO A 179 20.70 22.00 0.27
N PRO A 180 20.44 22.80 -0.79
CA PRO A 180 19.72 22.36 -1.97
C PRO A 180 20.33 21.11 -2.63
N LEU A 181 19.48 20.24 -3.15
CA LEU A 181 19.85 18.96 -3.76
C LEU A 181 19.43 18.94 -5.24
N ALA A 182 20.36 18.63 -6.15
CA ALA A 182 20.06 18.39 -7.56
C ALA A 182 19.71 16.91 -7.78
N LEU A 183 18.42 16.59 -7.82
CA LEU A 183 17.93 15.26 -8.18
C LEU A 183 18.22 14.99 -9.66
N GLN A 184 18.93 13.91 -9.92
CA GLN A 184 19.29 13.48 -11.27
C GLN A 184 18.15 12.66 -11.88
N TYR A 185 17.81 12.86 -13.15
CA TYR A 185 16.84 12.03 -13.89
C TYR A 185 17.26 11.88 -15.36
N SER A 186 16.89 10.78 -16.01
CA SER A 186 17.11 10.59 -17.46
C SER A 186 15.88 10.99 -18.26
N SER A 187 16.07 11.58 -19.45
CA SER A 187 14.98 11.77 -20.42
C SER A 187 14.44 10.45 -20.97
N PHE A 188 15.24 9.39 -20.93
CA PHE A 188 14.88 8.06 -21.43
C PHE A 188 14.15 7.20 -20.40
N ASN A 189 13.82 7.78 -19.24
CA ASN A 189 12.88 7.18 -18.29
C ASN A 189 11.49 7.81 -18.49
N PRO A 190 10.51 7.09 -19.09
CA PRO A 190 9.20 7.66 -19.40
C PRO A 190 8.45 8.07 -18.14
N GLY A 191 8.05 9.34 -18.03
CA GLY A 191 7.35 9.88 -16.86
C GLY A 191 8.26 10.37 -15.72
N ALA A 192 9.57 10.13 -15.78
CA ALA A 192 10.50 10.57 -14.74
C ALA A 192 10.60 12.09 -14.65
N ARG A 193 10.51 12.81 -15.77
CA ARG A 193 10.57 14.27 -15.77
C ARG A 193 9.37 14.86 -15.03
N GLU A 194 8.19 14.29 -15.28
CA GLU A 194 6.90 14.71 -14.77
C GLU A 194 6.86 14.49 -13.24
N LEU A 195 7.22 13.30 -12.77
CA LEU A 195 7.33 13.01 -11.33
C LEU A 195 8.41 13.87 -10.64
N ALA A 196 9.55 14.10 -11.28
CA ALA A 196 10.58 14.97 -10.73
C ALA A 196 10.11 16.44 -10.62
N GLN A 197 9.30 16.92 -11.58
CA GLN A 197 8.65 18.23 -11.51
C GLN A 197 7.59 18.30 -10.41
N GLU A 198 6.78 17.26 -10.23
CA GLU A 198 5.81 17.13 -9.14
C GLU A 198 6.49 17.22 -7.77
N LEU A 199 7.56 16.44 -7.55
CA LEU A 199 8.39 16.51 -6.35
C LEU A 199 8.99 17.90 -6.14
N LYS A 200 9.52 18.53 -7.20
CA LYS A 200 10.09 19.90 -7.13
C LYS A 200 9.04 20.94 -6.72
N ALA A 201 7.80 20.81 -7.18
CA ALA A 201 6.71 21.72 -6.83
C ALA A 201 6.32 21.64 -5.35
N ARG A 202 6.66 20.56 -4.65
CA ARG A 202 6.26 20.29 -3.26
C ARG A 202 7.41 20.26 -2.26
N LEU A 203 8.65 20.03 -2.68
CA LEU A 203 9.83 19.93 -1.82
C LEU A 203 10.78 21.12 -2.01
N ALA A 204 10.73 22.06 -1.05
CA ALA A 204 11.62 23.21 -1.03
C ALA A 204 13.10 22.78 -0.99
N GLY A 205 13.94 23.41 -1.83
CA GLY A 205 15.36 23.08 -1.96
C GLY A 205 15.68 22.00 -3.01
N LEU A 206 14.68 21.35 -3.61
CA LEU A 206 14.91 20.43 -4.72
C LEU A 206 15.22 21.19 -6.03
N LYS A 207 16.34 20.86 -6.66
CA LYS A 207 16.68 21.23 -8.04
C LYS A 207 16.67 19.96 -8.90
N LEU A 208 16.51 20.11 -10.21
CA LEU A 208 16.46 18.99 -11.15
C LEU A 208 17.65 19.06 -12.11
N MET A 209 18.29 17.91 -12.34
CA MET A 209 19.42 17.75 -13.24
C MET A 209 19.09 16.63 -14.23
N ASN A 210 18.99 16.97 -15.51
CA ASN A 210 18.84 15.97 -16.56
C ASN A 210 20.21 15.33 -16.84
N VAL A 211 20.31 14.02 -16.66
CA VAL A 211 21.48 13.24 -17.04
C VAL A 211 21.37 12.99 -18.54
N ARG A 212 22.08 13.79 -19.32
CA ARG A 212 22.39 13.46 -20.71
C ARG A 212 23.37 12.31 -20.73
N ASP A 213 23.28 11.45 -21.74
CA ASP A 213 24.27 10.41 -21.96
C ASP A 213 25.64 11.04 -22.24
N THR A 214 26.49 11.10 -21.21
CA THR A 214 27.91 11.41 -21.36
C THR A 214 28.66 10.10 -21.57
N PRO A 215 29.31 9.89 -22.72
CA PRO A 215 30.42 8.94 -22.81
C PRO A 215 31.45 9.32 -21.74
N ILE A 216 31.82 8.37 -20.89
CA ILE A 216 32.71 8.66 -19.75
C ILE A 216 34.14 8.90 -20.26
N ALA A 217 34.46 10.18 -20.53
CA ALA A 217 35.80 10.66 -20.27
C ALA A 217 35.96 10.77 -18.75
N HIS A 218 36.96 10.09 -18.19
CA HIS A 218 37.22 10.13 -16.75
C HIS A 218 37.44 11.56 -16.26
N THR A 219 36.62 11.99 -15.31
CA THR A 219 37.04 13.02 -14.34
C THR A 219 37.12 12.33 -12.97
N PRO A 220 38.31 12.26 -12.35
CA PRO A 220 38.44 11.81 -10.97
C PRO A 220 37.69 12.77 -10.03
N SER A 221 37.46 12.32 -8.80
CA SER A 221 36.95 13.15 -7.70
C SER A 221 37.62 14.54 -7.69
N GLY A 222 36.81 15.59 -7.88
CA GLY A 222 37.30 16.96 -7.94
C GLY A 222 36.17 17.94 -7.66
N ASP A 223 36.31 18.71 -6.59
CA ASP A 223 35.33 19.71 -6.16
C ASP A 223 34.93 20.65 -7.29
N LEU A 224 33.61 20.77 -7.52
CA LEU A 224 33.07 21.73 -8.46
C LEU A 224 33.33 23.15 -7.95
N ARG A 225 34.38 23.75 -8.52
CA ARG A 225 34.78 25.17 -8.51
C ARG A 225 33.86 26.11 -7.74
N ARG A 226 34.38 26.58 -6.61
CA ARG A 226 33.92 27.72 -5.81
C ARG A 226 33.70 28.95 -6.72
N SER A 227 32.45 29.32 -6.98
CA SER A 227 32.11 30.66 -7.50
C SER A 227 32.12 31.66 -6.33
N ASN A 228 32.75 32.83 -6.53
CA ASN A 228 32.74 33.91 -5.54
C ASN A 228 31.43 34.72 -5.66
N SER A 229 30.34 34.12 -5.22
CA SER A 229 29.05 34.75 -4.93
C SER A 229 28.37 33.96 -3.81
N GLY A 230 27.56 34.60 -2.98
CA GLY A 230 26.90 33.99 -1.81
C GLY A 230 25.79 32.98 -2.13
N GLU A 231 25.89 32.25 -3.24
CA GLU A 231 24.95 31.19 -3.59
C GLU A 231 25.21 29.92 -2.77
N SER A 232 24.13 29.33 -2.24
CA SER A 232 24.21 28.04 -1.55
C SER A 232 24.68 26.94 -2.50
N VAL A 233 25.80 26.29 -2.14
CA VAL A 233 26.37 25.16 -2.87
C VAL A 233 25.30 24.09 -3.01
N THR A 234 24.94 23.78 -4.25
CA THR A 234 23.94 22.74 -4.54
C THR A 234 24.64 21.39 -4.58
N SER A 235 24.24 20.49 -3.69
CA SER A 235 24.71 19.11 -3.68
C SER A 235 24.15 18.32 -4.85
N ILE A 236 24.97 17.48 -5.50
CA ILE A 236 24.48 16.54 -6.52
C ILE A 236 23.84 15.36 -5.80
N GLY A 237 22.59 15.06 -6.14
CA GLY A 237 21.78 14.01 -5.51
C GLY A 237 21.81 12.67 -6.27
N PRO A 238 21.00 11.70 -5.81
CA PRO A 238 20.89 10.39 -6.47
C PRO A 238 20.28 10.52 -7.88
N LEU A 239 20.48 9.48 -8.70
CA LEU A 239 19.70 9.23 -9.90
C LEU A 239 18.32 8.67 -9.52
N MET A 240 17.27 9.34 -9.98
CA MET A 240 15.91 8.85 -9.91
C MET A 240 15.68 7.78 -10.99
N LEU A 241 15.32 6.57 -10.56
CA LEU A 241 14.79 5.53 -11.44
C LEU A 241 13.30 5.37 -11.11
N TYR A 242 12.47 6.02 -11.93
CA TYR A 242 11.03 5.83 -11.92
C TYR A 242 10.69 4.51 -12.64
N LEU A 243 9.75 3.75 -12.10
CA LEU A 243 9.37 2.41 -12.53
C LEU A 243 7.87 2.38 -12.84
N ASN A 244 7.54 2.26 -14.12
CA ASN A 244 6.19 2.09 -14.66
C ASN A 244 6.18 0.97 -15.73
N ASN A 245 5.02 0.67 -16.29
CA ASN A 245 4.79 -0.42 -17.23
C ASN A 245 5.64 -0.35 -18.52
N VAL A 246 6.14 0.83 -18.90
CA VAL A 246 7.01 1.04 -20.08
C VAL A 246 8.51 1.18 -19.74
N THR A 247 8.89 1.12 -18.46
CA THR A 247 10.29 1.27 -18.06
C THR A 247 11.16 0.11 -18.59
N PHE A 248 12.30 0.47 -19.18
CA PHE A 248 13.22 -0.40 -19.92
C PHE A 248 12.70 -1.02 -21.24
N LEU A 249 11.53 -0.59 -21.76
CA LEU A 249 11.06 -1.03 -23.07
C LEU A 249 11.61 -0.18 -24.23
N GLY A 250 11.85 -0.84 -25.37
CA GLY A 250 12.23 -0.17 -26.63
C GLY A 250 13.62 0.48 -26.63
N GLU A 251 13.84 1.38 -27.60
CA GLU A 251 15.13 2.08 -27.78
C GLU A 251 15.43 3.06 -26.64
N GLU A 252 14.40 3.73 -26.10
CA GLU A 252 14.53 4.57 -24.91
C GLU A 252 14.91 3.72 -23.69
N GLY A 253 14.28 2.55 -23.51
CA GLY A 253 14.64 1.60 -22.47
C GLY A 253 16.09 1.12 -22.53
N ALA A 254 16.61 0.88 -23.73
CA ALA A 254 18.02 0.53 -23.94
C ALA A 254 18.98 1.67 -23.57
N GLN A 255 18.62 2.92 -23.88
CA GLN A 255 19.38 4.12 -23.50
C GLN A 255 19.32 4.35 -21.98
N LEU A 256 18.15 4.21 -21.35
CA LEU A 256 17.98 4.25 -19.90
C LEU A 256 18.86 3.22 -19.18
N ALA A 257 18.91 1.98 -19.70
CA ALA A 257 19.78 0.94 -19.17
C ALA A 257 21.27 1.38 -19.20
N GLN A 258 21.68 2.08 -20.25
CA GLN A 258 23.03 2.64 -20.33
C GLN A 258 23.25 3.80 -19.34
N THR A 259 22.28 4.69 -19.15
CA THR A 259 22.35 5.74 -18.11
C THR A 259 22.47 5.12 -16.71
N VAL A 260 21.70 4.06 -16.41
CA VAL A 260 21.76 3.34 -15.12
C VAL A 260 23.11 2.65 -14.91
N ARG A 261 23.65 1.96 -15.92
CA ARG A 261 25.01 1.36 -15.86
C ARG A 261 26.08 2.41 -15.59
N ALA A 262 26.01 3.55 -16.28
CA ALA A 262 26.96 4.66 -16.10
C ALA A 262 26.90 5.24 -14.68
N ALA A 263 25.70 5.46 -14.14
CA ALA A 263 25.50 5.92 -12.77
C ALA A 263 26.10 4.93 -11.75
N ARG A 264 25.83 3.62 -11.92
CA ARG A 264 26.39 2.57 -11.05
C ARG A 264 27.92 2.49 -11.11
N ALA A 265 28.51 2.56 -12.31
CA ALA A 265 29.96 2.56 -12.49
C ALA A 265 30.66 3.77 -11.82
N GLN A 266 29.95 4.89 -11.67
CA GLN A 266 30.42 6.09 -10.98
C GLN A 266 30.15 6.07 -9.46
N GLY A 267 29.46 5.04 -8.93
CA GLY A 267 29.01 4.99 -7.53
C GLY A 267 27.87 5.96 -7.21
N THR A 268 27.20 6.53 -8.22
CA THR A 268 26.01 7.36 -8.07
C THR A 268 24.88 6.50 -7.52
N ARG A 269 24.34 6.88 -6.35
CA ARG A 269 23.18 6.18 -5.76
C ARG A 269 21.95 6.32 -6.66
N ILE A 270 21.13 5.28 -6.66
CA ILE A 270 19.86 5.26 -7.39
C ILE A 270 18.73 5.20 -6.36
N VAL A 271 17.71 6.04 -6.54
CA VAL A 271 16.47 5.96 -5.75
C VAL A 271 15.36 5.45 -6.65
N LEU A 272 14.67 4.40 -6.19
CA LEU A 272 13.60 3.74 -6.92
C LEU A 272 12.24 4.36 -6.53
N PHE A 273 11.47 4.81 -7.51
CA PHE A 273 10.09 5.25 -7.33
C PHE A 273 9.18 4.36 -8.18
N HIS A 274 8.21 3.69 -7.58
CA HIS A 274 7.37 2.68 -8.23
C HIS A 274 5.94 3.19 -8.40
N GLU A 275 5.45 3.31 -9.63
CA GLU A 275 4.09 3.76 -9.90
C GLU A 275 3.08 2.62 -9.75
N ASN A 276 1.97 2.90 -9.07
CA ASN A 276 0.83 2.01 -8.90
C ASN A 276 -0.47 2.64 -9.41
N ASP A 277 -0.45 3.91 -9.82
CA ASP A 277 -1.56 4.55 -10.52
C ASP A 277 -1.56 4.16 -12.00
N GLU A 278 -2.59 3.42 -12.42
CA GLU A 278 -2.79 2.94 -13.79
C GLU A 278 -2.76 4.09 -14.83
N ALA A 279 -3.20 5.30 -14.45
CA ALA A 279 -3.21 6.47 -15.35
C ALA A 279 -1.79 6.98 -15.68
N PHE A 280 -0.79 6.63 -14.87
CA PHE A 280 0.63 6.95 -15.07
C PHE A 280 1.46 5.70 -15.46
N GLY A 281 0.77 4.62 -15.84
CA GLY A 281 1.38 3.34 -16.22
C GLY A 281 1.77 2.46 -15.03
N GLY A 282 1.16 2.64 -13.87
CA GLY A 282 1.44 1.84 -12.68
C GLY A 282 1.06 0.37 -12.81
N GLY A 283 1.60 -0.48 -11.93
CA GLY A 283 1.35 -1.91 -11.96
C GLY A 283 2.00 -2.70 -10.82
N PRO A 284 1.97 -4.04 -10.86
CA PRO A 284 2.61 -4.87 -9.84
C PRO A 284 4.14 -4.85 -9.99
N PHE A 285 4.88 -4.64 -8.90
CA PHE A 285 6.36 -4.52 -8.91
C PHE A 285 7.07 -5.71 -9.59
N SER A 286 6.46 -6.90 -9.57
CA SER A 286 6.96 -8.09 -10.26
C SER A 286 7.14 -7.90 -11.78
N TRP A 287 6.41 -6.97 -12.40
CA TRP A 287 6.56 -6.61 -13.81
C TRP A 287 7.99 -6.14 -14.14
N HIS A 288 8.64 -5.38 -13.25
CA HIS A 288 9.96 -4.82 -13.52
C HIS A 288 11.05 -5.89 -13.61
N PHE A 289 10.82 -7.11 -13.10
CA PHE A 289 11.73 -8.25 -13.32
C PHE A 289 11.67 -8.85 -14.73
N THR A 290 10.64 -8.51 -15.54
CA THR A 290 10.54 -8.98 -16.93
C THR A 290 11.12 -7.98 -17.93
N THR A 291 11.04 -6.67 -17.63
CA THR A 291 11.52 -5.60 -18.52
C THR A 291 12.94 -5.15 -18.22
N THR A 292 13.41 -5.26 -16.97
CA THR A 292 14.74 -4.79 -16.58
C THR A 292 15.84 -5.71 -17.12
N PRO A 293 16.92 -5.16 -17.71
CA PRO A 293 18.08 -5.94 -18.15
C PRO A 293 18.63 -6.86 -17.06
N SER A 294 18.93 -8.11 -17.44
CA SER A 294 19.33 -9.16 -16.50
C SER A 294 20.65 -8.87 -15.78
N ASP A 295 21.55 -8.08 -16.38
CA ASP A 295 22.78 -7.62 -15.75
C ASP A 295 22.47 -6.65 -14.59
N LEU A 296 21.54 -5.71 -14.77
CA LEU A 296 21.12 -4.78 -13.71
C LEU A 296 20.40 -5.49 -12.57
N ILE A 297 19.58 -6.51 -12.87
CA ILE A 297 18.95 -7.37 -11.86
C ILE A 297 20.03 -8.14 -11.07
N SER A 298 21.00 -8.75 -11.77
CA SER A 298 22.06 -9.55 -11.16
C SER A 298 23.02 -8.71 -10.29
N ASP A 299 23.26 -7.47 -10.70
CA ASP A 299 24.01 -6.46 -9.94
C ASP A 299 23.15 -5.85 -8.80
N GLY A 300 21.91 -6.28 -8.62
CA GLY A 300 21.07 -5.92 -7.47
C GLY A 300 20.42 -4.55 -7.54
N ILE A 301 19.98 -4.07 -8.71
CA ILE A 301 19.26 -2.79 -8.86
C ILE A 301 18.02 -2.66 -7.95
N PHE A 302 17.36 -3.79 -7.62
CA PHE A 302 16.21 -3.87 -6.72
C PHE A 302 16.58 -4.32 -5.29
N SER A 303 17.80 -4.03 -4.83
CA SER A 303 18.23 -4.31 -3.44
C SER A 303 17.75 -3.25 -2.45
N ASP A 304 17.59 -2.01 -2.90
CA ASP A 304 16.93 -0.94 -2.15
C ASP A 304 15.40 -1.01 -2.32
N ILE A 305 14.65 -0.54 -1.32
CA ILE A 305 13.18 -0.52 -1.35
C ILE A 305 12.70 0.68 -2.17
N ALA A 306 11.77 0.43 -3.10
CA ALA A 306 11.12 1.49 -3.87
C ALA A 306 10.10 2.27 -3.03
N VAL A 307 10.00 3.58 -3.28
CA VAL A 307 8.89 4.38 -2.74
C VAL A 307 7.68 4.18 -3.66
N GLU A 308 6.61 3.64 -3.08
CA GLU A 308 5.34 3.42 -3.77
C GLU A 308 4.62 4.75 -4.05
N PHE A 309 4.36 5.03 -5.32
CA PHE A 309 3.47 6.09 -5.79
C PHE A 309 2.09 5.49 -6.04
N PHE A 310 1.07 6.06 -5.39
CA PHE A 310 -0.33 5.69 -5.55
C PHE A 310 -1.14 6.88 -6.07
N THR A 311 -2.38 6.64 -6.50
CA THR A 311 -3.36 7.67 -6.83
C THR A 311 -3.65 8.60 -5.66
N MET A 312 -4.15 9.81 -5.95
CA MET A 312 -4.72 10.68 -4.92
C MET A 312 -5.86 9.99 -4.14
N PRO A 313 -6.00 10.23 -2.82
CA PRO A 313 -5.22 11.17 -2.00
C PRO A 313 -3.88 10.60 -1.50
N HIS A 314 -3.63 9.29 -1.62
CA HIS A 314 -2.44 8.62 -1.10
C HIS A 314 -1.12 9.07 -1.74
N ARG A 315 -1.15 9.64 -2.95
CA ARG A 315 0.01 10.28 -3.59
C ARG A 315 0.72 11.33 -2.72
N GLU A 316 -0.02 12.04 -1.86
CA GLU A 316 0.56 12.99 -0.90
C GLU A 316 1.54 12.31 0.08
N VAL A 317 1.22 11.08 0.50
CA VAL A 317 2.10 10.27 1.35
C VAL A 317 3.28 9.75 0.53
N SER A 318 3.06 9.33 -0.72
CA SER A 318 4.13 8.91 -1.65
C SER A 318 5.18 10.01 -1.86
N LEU A 319 4.73 11.24 -2.15
CA LEU A 319 5.58 12.41 -2.28
C LEU A 319 6.38 12.69 -1.00
N ALA A 320 5.73 12.60 0.17
CA ALA A 320 6.38 12.84 1.45
C ALA A 320 7.43 11.75 1.81
N LEU A 321 7.14 10.48 1.50
CA LEU A 321 8.10 9.38 1.65
C LEU A 321 9.28 9.51 0.66
N ALA A 322 9.03 9.93 -0.57
CA ALA A 322 10.07 10.20 -1.55
C ALA A 322 10.98 11.36 -1.11
N ALA A 323 10.40 12.44 -0.57
CA ALA A 323 11.15 13.53 0.04
C ALA A 323 12.01 13.05 1.24
N GLN A 324 11.47 12.21 2.12
CA GLN A 324 12.25 11.59 3.21
C GLN A 324 13.40 10.71 2.69
N ALA A 325 13.17 9.92 1.64
CA ALA A 325 14.20 9.10 1.01
C ALA A 325 15.34 9.95 0.45
N LEU A 326 15.05 11.12 -0.14
CA LEU A 326 16.06 12.07 -0.62
C LEU A 326 16.82 12.76 0.53
N ILE A 327 16.12 13.17 1.61
CA ILE A 327 16.73 13.81 2.79
C ILE A 327 17.64 12.83 3.56
N ALA A 328 17.20 11.59 3.75
CA ALA A 328 18.01 10.55 4.39
C ALA A 328 19.31 10.27 3.62
N GLN A 329 19.30 10.46 2.30
CA GLN A 329 20.48 10.33 1.46
C GLN A 329 21.41 11.55 1.53
N SER A 330 20.89 12.78 1.55
CA SER A 330 21.72 13.99 1.64
C SER A 330 22.44 14.13 2.98
N ALA A 331 21.82 13.70 4.09
CA ALA A 331 22.44 13.71 5.42
C ALA A 331 23.67 12.78 5.56
N SER A 332 23.90 11.87 4.61
CA SER A 332 24.90 10.79 4.73
C SER A 332 26.38 11.21 4.61
N SER A 333 26.68 12.50 4.45
CA SER A 333 28.05 13.03 4.55
C SER A 333 28.59 13.01 6.00
N GLN A 334 27.72 12.86 7.01
CA GLN A 334 28.12 12.95 8.42
C GLN A 334 27.67 11.73 9.25
N LYS A 335 28.64 10.87 9.59
CA LYS A 335 28.58 9.78 10.58
C LYS A 335 27.33 8.87 10.52
N ARG A 336 27.42 7.83 9.68
CA ARG A 336 26.54 6.66 9.66
C ARG A 336 26.46 5.98 11.04
N ASN A 337 25.41 6.27 11.83
CA ASN A 337 25.07 5.50 13.04
C ASN A 337 23.63 5.69 13.58
N TRP A 338 22.64 5.96 12.73
CA TRP A 338 21.21 5.93 13.11
C TRP A 338 20.37 5.26 12.01
N GLY A 339 19.43 4.39 12.40
CA GLY A 339 18.15 4.28 11.69
C GLY A 339 17.90 3.14 10.68
N THR A 340 18.75 2.13 10.50
CA THR A 340 18.43 0.94 9.66
C THR A 340 17.28 0.06 10.22
N ALA A 341 16.60 0.51 11.28
CA ALA A 341 15.43 -0.14 11.87
C ALA A 341 14.09 0.26 11.20
N LEU A 342 13.95 1.50 10.70
CA LEU A 342 12.63 1.98 10.24
C LEU A 342 12.20 1.32 8.91
N VAL A 343 13.15 1.16 7.98
CA VAL A 343 12.91 0.53 6.67
C VAL A 343 12.83 -1.00 6.79
N ARG A 344 13.58 -1.59 7.74
CA ARG A 344 13.73 -3.05 7.87
C ARG A 344 12.57 -3.74 8.60
N LEU A 345 11.64 -2.98 9.19
CA LEU A 345 10.44 -3.50 9.83
C LEU A 345 9.26 -3.68 8.85
N LEU A 346 9.33 -3.13 7.64
CA LEU A 346 8.14 -2.95 6.79
C LEU A 346 7.68 -4.17 6.00
N MET A 347 8.55 -5.14 5.63
CA MET A 347 8.10 -6.39 4.99
C MET A 347 8.90 -7.63 5.37
N VAL A 348 8.25 -8.53 6.12
CA VAL A 348 8.69 -9.92 6.31
C VAL A 348 7.95 -10.84 5.33
N ARG A 349 8.52 -11.06 4.14
CA ARG A 349 8.90 -12.40 3.62
C ARG A 349 9.35 -12.42 2.16
N LYS A 350 10.33 -13.28 1.91
CA LYS A 350 10.91 -13.67 0.62
C LYS A 350 9.87 -14.06 -0.44
N ALA A 351 10.17 -13.75 -1.70
CA ALA A 351 9.63 -14.49 -2.84
C ALA A 351 10.00 -15.99 -2.77
N PRO A 352 9.16 -16.90 -3.29
CA PRO A 352 9.47 -18.32 -3.32
C PRO A 352 10.62 -18.60 -4.30
N ALA A 353 11.60 -19.41 -3.88
CA ALA A 353 12.62 -19.91 -4.78
C ALA A 353 12.00 -20.92 -5.75
N LEU A 354 12.10 -20.64 -7.05
CA LEU A 354 11.81 -21.61 -8.12
C LEU A 354 12.81 -22.76 -8.01
N SER A 355 12.38 -23.87 -7.39
CA SER A 355 13.13 -25.12 -7.39
C SER A 355 12.39 -26.14 -8.25
N SER A 356 12.95 -26.40 -9.43
CA SER A 356 12.53 -27.50 -10.29
C SER A 356 12.92 -28.83 -9.65
N ARG A 357 11.94 -29.61 -9.16
CA ARG A 357 12.14 -31.05 -8.93
C ARG A 357 10.86 -31.82 -9.19
N ALA A 358 10.92 -32.72 -10.17
CA ALA A 358 9.82 -33.60 -10.52
C ALA A 358 9.49 -34.55 -9.36
N SER A 359 8.21 -34.66 -9.03
CA SER A 359 7.69 -35.60 -8.03
C SER A 359 7.11 -36.84 -8.72
N SER A 360 7.80 -37.97 -8.58
CA SER A 360 7.31 -39.30 -8.97
C SER A 360 6.06 -39.71 -8.17
N PRO A 361 5.19 -40.59 -8.69
CA PRO A 361 3.97 -41.00 -8.01
C PRO A 361 4.24 -41.93 -6.81
N PRO A 362 3.32 -42.01 -5.83
CA PRO A 362 3.48 -42.84 -4.64
C PRO A 362 3.36 -44.34 -4.94
N PRO A 363 4.08 -45.22 -4.19
CA PRO A 363 4.03 -46.65 -4.41
C PRO A 363 2.71 -47.26 -3.91
N ARG A 364 2.18 -48.23 -4.69
CA ARG A 364 1.12 -49.13 -4.22
C ARG A 364 1.67 -50.10 -3.19
N ALA A 365 1.00 -50.24 -2.05
CA ALA A 365 1.25 -51.33 -1.11
C ALA A 365 0.25 -52.48 -1.37
N SER A 366 0.75 -53.65 -1.76
CA SER A 366 -0.08 -54.85 -1.97
C SER A 366 0.48 -56.07 -1.23
N THR A 367 -0.22 -56.44 -0.15
CA THR A 367 -0.61 -57.81 0.25
C THR A 367 0.40 -58.91 0.60
N SER A 368 -0.01 -59.69 1.63
CA SER A 368 0.47 -61.03 2.05
C SER A 368 1.81 -61.08 2.81
N SER A 369 2.08 -61.99 3.76
CA SER A 369 1.34 -63.13 4.35
C SER A 369 1.99 -63.48 5.72
N SER A 370 1.47 -64.32 6.64
CA SER A 370 0.11 -64.84 6.98
C SER A 370 0.21 -65.77 8.22
N ARG A 371 -0.85 -65.91 9.05
CA ARG A 371 -1.20 -67.17 9.78
C ARG A 371 -2.56 -67.08 10.53
N PRO A 372 -3.28 -68.21 10.71
CA PRO A 372 -4.65 -68.21 11.25
C PRO A 372 -4.73 -68.60 12.73
N LEU A 373 -5.85 -68.26 13.38
CA LEU A 373 -6.30 -68.87 14.64
C LEU A 373 -7.76 -69.34 14.48
N GLN A 374 -8.07 -70.48 15.08
CA GLN A 374 -9.27 -71.29 14.81
C GLN A 374 -10.49 -70.80 15.60
N ALA A 375 -11.68 -71.06 15.05
CA ALA A 375 -12.95 -70.91 15.77
C ALA A 375 -13.28 -72.18 16.60
N PRO A 376 -13.97 -72.05 17.74
CA PRO A 376 -14.51 -73.19 18.48
C PRO A 376 -15.91 -73.60 17.99
N GLN A 377 -16.04 -74.86 17.60
CA GLN A 377 -17.25 -75.67 17.79
C GLN A 377 -17.08 -76.41 19.14
N SER A 378 -18.08 -76.88 19.90
CA SER A 378 -19.55 -76.79 19.93
C SER A 378 -20.01 -77.55 21.19
N LEU A 379 -21.25 -77.38 21.68
CA LEU A 379 -22.13 -78.44 22.23
C LEU A 379 -23.28 -77.87 23.10
N ASP A 380 -24.49 -78.00 22.57
CA ASP A 380 -25.72 -78.56 23.18
C ASP A 380 -25.93 -78.50 24.70
N SER A 381 -27.10 -77.97 25.13
CA SER A 381 -28.20 -78.80 25.69
C SER A 381 -29.38 -77.95 26.19
N LEU A 382 -30.61 -78.46 25.94
CA LEU A 382 -31.94 -78.02 26.42
C LEU A 382 -32.54 -76.73 25.82
#